data_AF-A0A423WML4-F1
#
_entry.id   AF-A0A423WML4-F1
#
_cell.length_a   1.000
_cell.length_b   1.000
_cell.length_c   1.000
_cell.angle_alpha   90.00
_cell.angle_beta   90.00
_cell.angle_gamma   90.00
#
_symmetry.space_group_name_H-M   'P 1'
#
loop_
_entity.id
_entity.type
_entity.pdbx_description
1 polymer ?
#
loop_
_entity_poly.entity_id
_entity_poly.type
_entity_poly.pdbx_seq_one_letter_code
_entity_poly.pdbx_strand_id
1 'polypeptide(L)'
;MEQKLPVEMATDPASIRSSNVDAFFERCGLPLETRERCWAMARGLFPGRTIDEVKSQGYCSYTLLVGQDTIVQFRPPVHRLDIRLTTAAQEIYGSLAPRTELLGWLETPLQPSPKKAGDGTDSQALIDEAIAIDDNDHEPGSSFHVYCMTRIPGVSLAEVLVSSSMKSPRSPTPCRLRQQRETIVENFADFIAVGWKSARPASDPIVSSLCGRVGCSIRWRLEVMSAHLPRRFRSAVREALDRLGEIESLPWALTHGDVRPANMMMMSPPQDSAGVLSVSGFLDWAEAEYLPLGTGLYGLEELLGENGVDGRFSYYMEADDLREVFWSRLAAELPGINIQNGTHYRDVIGAAHILGVLLWHGIAFDNGRLNRVVEEGKDDSEIWRLDIFFNQFHSEESQVQF
;
A
#
# COMPACT_ATOMS: atom_id res chain seq x y z
N MET A 1 14.43 2.39 -54.56
CA MET A 1 15.27 2.48 -53.35
C MET A 1 14.33 2.35 -52.16
N GLU A 2 14.13 1.12 -51.71
CA GLU A 2 13.40 0.83 -50.47
C GLU A 2 14.35 1.06 -49.30
N GLN A 3 13.98 1.96 -48.38
CA GLN A 3 14.61 2.03 -47.06
C GLN A 3 13.66 1.37 -46.06
N LYS A 4 14.06 0.19 -45.59
CA LYS A 4 13.45 -0.51 -44.45
C LYS A 4 13.64 0.32 -43.19
N LEU A 5 12.54 0.61 -42.48
CA LEU A 5 12.59 1.01 -41.07
C LEU A 5 13.14 -0.15 -40.22
N PRO A 6 13.83 0.15 -39.10
CA PRO A 6 14.28 -0.88 -38.18
C PRO A 6 13.09 -1.49 -37.44
N VAL A 7 13.08 -2.82 -37.41
CA VAL A 7 12.14 -3.66 -36.65
C VAL A 7 12.32 -3.36 -35.17
N GLU A 8 11.28 -2.86 -34.50
CA GLU A 8 11.20 -2.85 -33.04
C GLU A 8 11.39 -4.28 -32.54
N MET A 9 12.45 -4.50 -31.76
CA MET A 9 12.66 -5.77 -31.09
C MET A 9 11.57 -5.96 -30.05
N ALA A 10 10.58 -6.79 -30.37
CA ALA A 10 9.65 -7.33 -29.39
C ALA A 10 10.47 -8.09 -28.33
N THR A 11 10.64 -7.49 -27.15
CA THR A 11 11.21 -8.15 -25.98
C THR A 11 10.29 -9.31 -25.58
N ASP A 12 10.83 -10.52 -25.60
CA ASP A 12 10.11 -11.74 -25.24
C ASP A 12 9.56 -11.62 -23.80
N PRO A 13 8.26 -11.87 -23.55
CA PRO A 13 7.70 -11.92 -22.21
C PRO A 13 8.44 -12.89 -21.27
N ALA A 14 9.10 -13.92 -21.79
CA ALA A 14 9.98 -14.79 -21.01
C ALA A 14 11.24 -14.05 -20.50
N SER A 15 11.80 -13.12 -21.28
CA SER A 15 12.97 -12.33 -20.87
C SER A 15 12.63 -11.31 -19.78
N ILE A 16 11.44 -10.68 -19.85
CA ILE A 16 10.95 -9.76 -18.82
C ILE A 16 10.66 -10.53 -17.52
N ARG A 17 10.06 -11.72 -17.60
CA ARG A 17 9.83 -12.60 -16.44
C ARG A 17 11.12 -13.01 -15.74
N SER A 18 12.18 -13.33 -16.49
CA SER A 18 13.50 -13.63 -15.91
C SER A 18 14.04 -12.41 -15.16
N SER A 19 13.99 -11.22 -15.79
CA SER A 19 14.62 -10.00 -15.25
C SER A 19 14.10 -9.57 -13.87
N ASN A 20 12.78 -9.70 -13.59
CA ASN A 20 12.21 -9.29 -12.30
C ASN A 20 12.50 -10.30 -11.17
N VAL A 21 12.59 -11.58 -11.51
CA VAL A 21 12.97 -12.64 -10.56
C VAL A 21 14.43 -12.49 -10.20
N ASP A 22 15.29 -12.33 -11.21
CA ASP A 22 16.73 -12.15 -11.03
C ASP A 22 17.00 -10.90 -10.19
N ALA A 23 16.30 -9.80 -10.46
CA ALA A 23 16.38 -8.56 -9.68
C ALA A 23 16.01 -8.73 -8.19
N PHE A 24 15.13 -9.66 -7.80
CA PHE A 24 14.84 -9.91 -6.39
C PHE A 24 16.03 -10.53 -5.66
N PHE A 25 16.60 -11.60 -6.22
CA PHE A 25 17.73 -12.28 -5.58
C PHE A 25 18.99 -11.42 -5.61
N GLU A 26 19.23 -10.70 -6.71
CA GLU A 26 20.32 -9.73 -6.82
C GLU A 26 20.22 -8.62 -5.76
N ARG A 27 19.04 -8.02 -5.57
CA ARG A 27 18.85 -7.00 -4.51
C ARG A 27 19.05 -7.56 -3.11
N CYS A 28 18.71 -8.83 -2.89
CA CYS A 28 18.98 -9.50 -1.62
C CYS A 28 20.46 -9.91 -1.46
N GLY A 29 21.31 -9.71 -2.49
CA GLY A 29 22.70 -10.14 -2.50
C GLY A 29 22.85 -11.66 -2.57
N LEU A 30 21.85 -12.39 -3.08
CA LEU A 30 21.79 -13.85 -3.06
C LEU A 30 22.05 -14.44 -4.45
N PRO A 31 22.73 -15.60 -4.53
CA PRO A 31 22.91 -16.29 -5.80
C PRO A 31 21.56 -16.78 -6.32
N LEU A 32 21.40 -16.80 -7.65
CA LEU A 32 20.18 -17.29 -8.32
C LEU A 32 19.84 -18.74 -7.97
N GLU A 33 20.81 -19.55 -7.57
CA GLU A 33 20.63 -20.90 -7.04
C GLU A 33 19.68 -20.94 -5.82
N THR A 34 19.57 -19.82 -5.08
CA THR A 34 18.61 -19.67 -3.98
C THR A 34 17.17 -19.83 -4.46
N ARG A 35 16.86 -19.45 -5.70
CA ARG A 35 15.55 -19.67 -6.33
C ARG A 35 15.19 -21.15 -6.36
N GLU A 36 16.15 -22.02 -6.71
CA GLU A 36 15.92 -23.46 -6.76
C GLU A 36 15.63 -24.03 -5.36
N ARG A 37 16.27 -23.47 -4.32
CA ARG A 37 15.99 -23.82 -2.92
C ARG A 37 14.57 -23.42 -2.52
N CYS A 38 14.11 -22.22 -2.90
CA CYS A 38 12.72 -21.79 -2.68
C CYS A 38 11.72 -22.75 -3.35
N TRP A 39 11.98 -23.13 -4.60
CA TRP A 39 11.16 -24.10 -5.34
C TRP A 39 11.17 -25.49 -4.69
N ALA A 40 12.34 -25.98 -4.25
CA ALA A 40 12.46 -27.27 -3.58
C ALA A 40 11.67 -27.30 -2.27
N MET A 41 11.77 -26.24 -1.46
CA MET A 41 10.99 -26.11 -0.23
C MET A 41 9.48 -26.07 -0.51
N ALA A 42 9.03 -25.27 -1.48
CA ALA A 42 7.61 -25.18 -1.84
C ALA A 42 7.06 -26.53 -2.34
N ARG A 43 7.82 -27.28 -3.16
CA ARG A 43 7.44 -28.63 -3.61
C ARG A 43 7.37 -29.63 -2.45
N GLY A 44 8.25 -29.50 -1.46
CA GLY A 44 8.24 -30.32 -0.26
C GLY A 44 7.04 -30.04 0.64
N LEU A 45 6.67 -28.76 0.80
CA LEU A 45 5.54 -28.31 1.60
C LEU A 45 4.17 -28.65 0.97
N PHE A 46 4.09 -28.67 -0.37
CA PHE A 46 2.84 -28.85 -1.11
C PHE A 46 2.94 -29.99 -2.16
N PRO A 47 3.11 -31.24 -1.72
CA PRO A 47 3.28 -32.37 -2.64
C PRO A 47 2.06 -32.56 -3.54
N GLY A 48 2.30 -32.70 -4.84
CA GLY A 48 1.26 -32.96 -5.84
C GLY A 48 0.43 -31.74 -6.26
N ARG A 49 0.68 -30.55 -5.69
CA ARG A 49 0.06 -29.30 -6.16
C ARG A 49 0.89 -28.68 -7.29
N THR A 50 0.21 -28.06 -8.25
CA THR A 50 0.86 -27.23 -9.27
C THR A 50 1.47 -26.00 -8.59
N ILE A 51 2.73 -25.71 -8.91
CA ILE A 51 3.44 -24.54 -8.40
C ILE A 51 3.94 -23.73 -9.59
N ASP A 52 3.61 -22.44 -9.59
CA ASP A 52 4.00 -21.49 -10.63
C ASP A 52 4.53 -20.21 -10.00
N GLU A 53 5.37 -19.47 -10.70
CA GLU A 53 5.72 -18.12 -10.29
C GLU A 53 4.59 -17.13 -10.63
N VAL A 54 4.42 -16.11 -9.79
CA VAL A 54 3.54 -14.99 -10.15
C VAL A 54 4.08 -14.28 -11.38
N LYS A 55 3.17 -13.70 -12.18
CA LYS A 55 3.54 -13.00 -13.44
C LYS A 55 4.51 -11.84 -13.22
N SER A 56 4.42 -11.18 -12.08
CA SER A 56 5.29 -10.10 -11.66
C SER A 56 5.67 -10.32 -10.20
N GLN A 57 6.97 -10.40 -9.92
CA GLN A 57 7.49 -10.49 -8.55
C GLN A 57 7.38 -9.14 -7.84
N GLY A 58 7.15 -9.20 -6.53
CA GLY A 58 7.12 -8.01 -5.68
C GLY A 58 8.52 -7.56 -5.27
N TYR A 59 8.61 -6.35 -4.72
CA TYR A 59 9.86 -5.86 -4.15
C TYR A 59 10.22 -6.61 -2.85
N CYS A 60 9.26 -6.79 -1.95
CA CYS A 60 9.55 -7.27 -0.60
C CYS A 60 9.63 -8.79 -0.47
N SER A 61 9.28 -9.55 -1.51
CA SER A 61 9.14 -11.01 -1.43
C SER A 61 9.32 -11.71 -2.77
N TYR A 62 9.88 -12.91 -2.73
CA TYR A 62 9.74 -13.87 -3.81
C TYR A 62 8.48 -14.71 -3.60
N THR A 63 7.56 -14.70 -4.57
CA THR A 63 6.22 -15.27 -4.44
C THR A 63 5.97 -16.39 -5.44
N LEU A 64 5.46 -17.51 -4.94
CA LEU A 64 4.99 -18.66 -5.71
C LEU A 64 3.48 -18.81 -5.54
N LEU A 65 2.79 -19.16 -6.63
CA LEU A 65 1.41 -19.63 -6.64
C LEU A 65 1.42 -21.13 -6.38
N VAL A 66 0.57 -21.59 -5.47
CA VAL A 66 0.37 -23.02 -5.19
C VAL A 66 -1.10 -23.36 -5.44
N GLY A 67 -1.36 -24.05 -6.55
CA GLY A 67 -2.71 -24.28 -7.04
C GLY A 67 -3.44 -22.97 -7.37
N GLN A 68 -4.74 -22.92 -7.02
CA GLN A 68 -5.60 -21.78 -7.38
C GLN A 68 -5.86 -20.81 -6.21
N ASP A 69 -5.57 -21.23 -4.98
CA ASP A 69 -6.08 -20.66 -3.73
C ASP A 69 -4.99 -20.31 -2.72
N THR A 70 -3.72 -20.68 -2.98
CA THR A 70 -2.61 -20.47 -2.05
C THR A 70 -1.46 -19.74 -2.73
N ILE A 71 -0.78 -18.88 -1.97
CA ILE A 71 0.53 -18.33 -2.32
C ILE A 71 1.54 -18.65 -1.23
N VAL A 72 2.81 -18.76 -1.62
CA VAL A 72 3.95 -18.90 -0.72
C VAL A 72 4.89 -17.74 -0.95
N GLN A 73 5.23 -17.01 0.11
CA GLN A 73 6.15 -15.88 0.05
C GLN A 73 7.43 -16.19 0.83
N PHE A 74 8.57 -15.91 0.20
CA PHE A 74 9.89 -15.93 0.82
C PHE A 74 10.32 -14.47 1.01
N ARG A 75 10.43 -14.03 2.27
CA ARG A 75 10.73 -12.64 2.63
C ARG A 75 12.05 -12.57 3.40
N PRO A 76 12.98 -11.67 3.06
CA PRO A 76 14.14 -11.43 3.90
C PRO A 76 13.70 -10.84 5.25
N PRO A 77 14.54 -10.93 6.31
CA PRO A 77 14.15 -10.51 7.66
C PRO A 77 13.69 -9.04 7.74
N VAL A 78 14.29 -8.16 6.93
CA VAL A 78 13.93 -6.73 6.84
C VAL A 78 12.50 -6.49 6.32
N HIS A 79 11.92 -7.47 5.62
CA HIS A 79 10.57 -7.42 5.07
C HIS A 79 9.63 -8.43 5.71
N ARG A 80 9.95 -8.93 6.91
CA ARG A 80 9.12 -9.92 7.61
C ARG A 80 7.72 -9.36 7.89
N LEU A 81 6.72 -10.24 7.77
CA LEU A 81 5.34 -9.93 8.16
C LEU A 81 5.16 -10.19 9.65
N ASP A 82 4.44 -9.29 10.33
CA ASP A 82 3.95 -9.52 11.68
C ASP A 82 2.70 -10.43 11.62
N ILE A 83 2.86 -11.65 12.15
CA ILE A 83 1.77 -12.64 12.18
C ILE A 83 0.59 -12.17 13.03
N ARG A 84 0.82 -11.39 14.10
CA ARG A 84 -0.27 -10.87 14.93
C ARG A 84 -1.11 -9.86 14.15
N LEU A 85 -0.46 -8.96 13.41
CA LEU A 85 -1.15 -7.95 12.59
C LEU A 85 -1.90 -8.59 11.42
N THR A 86 -1.27 -9.50 10.68
CA THR A 86 -1.95 -10.22 9.58
C THR A 86 -3.12 -11.08 10.07
N THR A 87 -3.00 -11.66 11.27
CA THR A 87 -4.11 -12.37 11.93
C THR A 87 -5.24 -11.42 12.30
N ALA A 88 -4.94 -10.28 12.92
CA ALA A 88 -5.93 -9.27 13.26
C ALA A 88 -6.63 -8.72 12.01
N ALA A 89 -5.89 -8.51 10.92
CA ALA A 89 -6.44 -8.11 9.63
C ALA A 89 -7.44 -9.16 9.10
N GLN A 90 -7.07 -10.45 9.14
CA GLN A 90 -7.96 -11.54 8.74
C GLN A 90 -9.22 -11.65 9.61
N GLU A 91 -9.10 -11.43 10.92
CA GLU A 91 -10.22 -11.48 11.87
C GLU A 91 -11.19 -10.32 11.68
N ILE A 92 -10.67 -9.10 11.45
CA ILE A 92 -11.48 -7.89 11.27
C ILE A 92 -12.09 -7.83 9.87
N TYR A 93 -11.26 -8.01 8.84
CA TYR A 93 -11.63 -7.79 7.44
C TYR A 93 -12.11 -9.04 6.71
N GLY A 94 -12.06 -10.21 7.37
CA GLY A 94 -12.55 -11.46 6.81
C GLY A 94 -11.87 -11.79 5.49
N SER A 95 -12.63 -12.12 4.45
CA SER A 95 -12.09 -12.48 3.13
C SER A 95 -11.39 -11.34 2.39
N LEU A 96 -11.50 -10.09 2.86
CA LEU A 96 -10.80 -8.95 2.26
C LEU A 96 -9.31 -8.92 2.62
N ALA A 97 -8.89 -9.65 3.65
CA ALA A 97 -7.48 -9.85 3.98
C ALA A 97 -7.09 -11.32 3.71
N PRO A 98 -5.81 -11.62 3.45
CA PRO A 98 -5.34 -12.99 3.30
C PRO A 98 -5.03 -13.63 4.66
N ARG A 99 -5.47 -14.87 4.86
CA ARG A 99 -5.01 -15.67 6.00
C ARG A 99 -3.54 -15.93 5.79
N THR A 100 -2.73 -15.66 6.81
CA THR A 100 -1.27 -15.73 6.72
C THR A 100 -0.72 -16.63 7.83
N GLU A 101 0.14 -17.57 7.45
CA GLU A 101 0.77 -18.52 8.37
C GLU A 101 2.29 -18.56 8.12
N LEU A 102 3.09 -18.49 9.19
CA LEU A 102 4.52 -18.70 9.10
C LEU A 102 4.81 -20.20 9.07
N LEU A 103 5.38 -20.69 7.96
CA LEU A 103 5.74 -22.10 7.80
C LEU A 103 7.14 -22.42 8.33
N GLY A 104 8.00 -21.41 8.46
CA GLY A 104 9.35 -21.56 8.99
C GLY A 104 10.37 -20.71 8.23
N TRP A 105 11.60 -21.21 8.18
CA TRP A 105 12.76 -20.49 7.68
C TRP A 105 13.46 -21.28 6.56
N LEU A 106 13.92 -20.59 5.53
CA LEU A 106 14.83 -21.14 4.53
C LEU A 106 16.20 -20.48 4.69
N GLU A 107 17.19 -21.23 5.14
CA GLU A 107 18.57 -20.74 5.21
C GLU A 107 19.04 -20.30 3.82
N THR A 108 19.71 -19.15 3.73
CA THR A 108 20.30 -18.65 2.49
C THR A 108 21.82 -18.90 2.50
N PRO A 109 22.47 -19.10 1.34
CA PRO A 109 23.92 -19.25 1.32
C PRO A 109 24.56 -17.96 1.87
N LEU A 110 25.39 -18.06 2.90
CA LEU A 110 26.18 -16.94 3.40
C LEU A 110 27.08 -16.43 2.27
N GLN A 111 26.90 -15.18 1.86
CA GLN A 111 27.93 -14.49 1.09
C GLN A 111 29.16 -14.36 1.98
N PRO A 112 30.37 -14.76 1.53
CA PRO A 112 31.58 -14.41 2.26
C PRO A 112 31.66 -12.88 2.34
N SER A 113 31.67 -12.36 3.56
CA SER A 113 31.86 -10.93 3.81
C SER A 113 33.11 -10.48 3.05
N PRO A 114 33.10 -9.32 2.36
CA PRO A 114 34.29 -8.82 1.72
C PRO A 114 35.38 -8.71 2.79
N LYS A 115 36.47 -9.47 2.62
CA LYS A 115 37.62 -9.42 3.51
C LYS A 115 38.00 -7.96 3.66
N LYS A 116 37.95 -7.42 4.89
CA LYS A 116 38.55 -6.13 5.23
C LYS A 116 40.03 -6.22 4.85
N ALA A 117 40.37 -5.71 3.66
CA ALA A 117 41.73 -5.43 3.29
C ALA A 117 42.20 -4.28 4.19
N GLY A 118 43.38 -4.45 4.77
CA GLY A 118 43.88 -3.60 5.84
C GLY A 118 44.01 -2.13 5.48
N ASP A 119 43.79 -1.34 6.53
CA ASP A 119 44.42 -0.07 6.90
C ASP A 119 44.59 1.03 5.83
N GLY A 120 43.85 2.13 6.03
CA GLY A 120 44.10 3.40 5.34
C GLY A 120 42.86 4.25 5.05
N THR A 121 42.43 5.02 6.05
CA THR A 121 41.70 6.30 5.96
C THR A 121 40.27 6.37 5.39
N ASP A 122 39.37 6.87 6.25
CA ASP A 122 38.06 7.48 6.01
C ASP A 122 37.26 7.01 4.78
N SER A 123 36.34 6.08 5.02
CA SER A 123 35.17 5.89 4.16
C SER A 123 34.01 5.43 5.02
N GLN A 124 32.99 6.28 5.08
CA GLN A 124 31.68 6.06 5.65
C GLN A 124 31.13 4.71 5.15
N ALA A 125 31.22 3.66 5.97
CA ALA A 125 30.55 2.41 5.69
C ALA A 125 29.06 2.61 6.01
N LEU A 126 28.26 2.79 4.96
CA LEU A 126 26.81 2.69 4.99
C LEU A 126 26.44 1.24 5.34
N ILE A 127 26.21 0.99 6.62
CA ILE A 127 25.48 -0.18 7.06
C ILE A 127 24.01 0.25 7.06
N ASP A 128 23.24 -0.32 6.13
CA ASP A 128 21.79 -0.22 6.06
C ASP A 128 21.16 -0.96 7.26
N GLU A 129 21.26 -0.34 8.43
CA GLU A 129 20.47 -0.71 9.60
C GLU A 129 19.03 -0.26 9.38
N ALA A 130 18.29 -1.08 8.62
CA ALA A 130 16.86 -1.19 8.85
C ALA A 130 16.69 -1.58 10.31
N ILE A 131 16.10 -0.68 11.11
CA ILE A 131 15.81 -0.90 12.52
C ILE A 131 14.97 -2.18 12.62
N ALA A 132 15.64 -3.25 13.01
CA ALA A 132 15.04 -4.52 13.33
C ALA A 132 14.02 -4.29 14.44
N ILE A 133 12.84 -4.88 14.27
CA ILE A 133 11.98 -5.16 15.41
C ILE A 133 12.80 -6.13 16.27
N ASP A 134 13.21 -5.65 17.44
CA ASP A 134 13.95 -6.42 18.44
C ASP A 134 13.13 -7.65 18.91
N ASP A 135 13.86 -8.61 19.47
CA ASP A 135 13.53 -9.98 19.90
C ASP A 135 13.79 -11.12 18.88
N ASN A 136 14.88 -11.85 19.18
CA ASN A 136 15.48 -13.09 18.64
C ASN A 136 16.54 -13.00 17.52
N ASP A 137 17.81 -12.83 17.93
CA ASP A 137 18.99 -13.67 17.67
C ASP A 137 19.22 -14.36 16.30
N HIS A 138 18.79 -13.77 15.18
CA HIS A 138 19.26 -14.19 13.85
C HIS A 138 19.95 -13.05 13.11
N GLU A 139 21.24 -13.26 12.79
CA GLU A 139 22.05 -12.30 12.06
C GLU A 139 21.37 -11.85 10.75
N PRO A 140 21.43 -10.55 10.42
CA PRO A 140 20.85 -10.00 9.21
C PRO A 140 21.45 -10.70 7.97
N GLY A 141 20.58 -11.35 7.18
CA GLY A 141 20.93 -11.88 5.85
C GLY A 141 21.07 -13.41 5.72
N SER A 142 20.83 -14.18 6.79
CA SER A 142 21.08 -15.64 6.78
C SER A 142 19.88 -16.54 6.44
N SER A 143 18.65 -16.00 6.37
CA SER A 143 17.46 -16.80 6.05
C SER A 143 16.29 -16.01 5.48
N PHE A 144 15.45 -16.68 4.70
CA PHE A 144 14.12 -16.20 4.34
C PHE A 144 13.06 -16.70 5.33
N HIS A 145 12.15 -15.79 5.67
CA HIS A 145 10.88 -16.05 6.32
C HIS A 145 9.90 -16.60 5.29
N VAL A 146 9.36 -17.80 5.53
CA VAL A 146 8.50 -18.50 4.58
C VAL A 146 7.06 -18.47 5.06
N TYR A 147 6.21 -17.75 4.34
CA TYR A 147 4.80 -17.59 4.66
C TYR A 147 3.91 -18.33 3.67
N CYS A 148 2.88 -18.99 4.18
CA CYS A 148 1.75 -19.49 3.41
C CYS A 148 0.61 -18.49 3.54
N MET A 149 -0.03 -18.13 2.42
CA MET A 149 -1.15 -17.21 2.47
C MET A 149 -2.31 -17.66 1.56
N THR A 150 -3.54 -17.37 1.96
CA THR A 150 -4.69 -17.49 1.06
C THR A 150 -4.55 -16.49 -0.08
N ARG A 151 -4.77 -16.95 -1.31
CA ARG A 151 -4.73 -16.11 -2.50
C ARG A 151 -6.04 -15.32 -2.62
N ILE A 152 -5.95 -13.99 -2.58
CA ILE A 152 -7.06 -13.12 -2.93
C ILE A 152 -7.33 -13.25 -4.43
N PRO A 153 -8.56 -13.59 -4.85
CA PRO A 153 -8.84 -13.92 -6.23
C PRO A 153 -9.09 -12.65 -7.05
N GLY A 154 -8.83 -12.70 -8.37
CA GLY A 154 -9.07 -11.57 -9.28
C GLY A 154 -7.80 -11.01 -9.89
N VAL A 155 -7.88 -9.77 -10.36
CA VAL A 155 -6.78 -8.97 -10.95
C VAL A 155 -6.62 -7.67 -10.16
N SER A 156 -5.42 -7.09 -10.13
CA SER A 156 -5.22 -5.81 -9.44
C SER A 156 -5.99 -4.67 -10.13
N LEU A 157 -6.44 -3.67 -9.38
CA LEU A 157 -7.07 -2.48 -9.95
C LEU A 157 -6.11 -1.76 -10.91
N ALA A 158 -4.80 -1.75 -10.62
CA ALA A 158 -3.79 -1.24 -11.55
C ALA A 158 -3.85 -1.92 -12.93
N GLU A 159 -3.98 -3.25 -12.99
CA GLU A 159 -4.14 -3.99 -14.26
C GLU A 159 -5.45 -3.66 -14.97
N VAL A 160 -6.54 -3.45 -14.21
CA VAL A 160 -7.85 -3.05 -14.76
C VAL A 160 -7.78 -1.67 -15.40
N LEU A 161 -7.13 -0.70 -14.74
CA LEU A 161 -6.96 0.66 -15.25
C LEU A 161 -6.11 0.67 -16.53
N VAL A 162 -4.99 -0.05 -16.56
CA VAL A 162 -4.15 -0.20 -17.75
C VAL A 162 -4.93 -0.81 -18.91
N SER A 163 -5.69 -1.88 -18.64
CA SER A 163 -6.51 -2.56 -19.66
C SER A 163 -7.62 -1.67 -20.23
N SER A 164 -8.15 -0.75 -19.40
CA SER A 164 -9.22 0.18 -19.79
C SER A 164 -8.71 1.36 -20.63
N SER A 165 -7.45 1.77 -20.42
CA SER A 165 -6.80 2.87 -21.16
C SER A 165 -6.35 2.47 -22.57
N MET A 166 -6.07 1.18 -22.80
CA MET A 166 -5.72 0.67 -24.13
C MET A 166 -6.93 0.79 -25.08
N LYS A 167 -6.84 1.71 -26.06
CA LYS A 167 -7.86 1.98 -27.08
C LYS A 167 -8.14 0.75 -27.95
N SER A 168 -8.98 -0.15 -27.44
CA SER A 168 -9.48 -1.32 -28.13
C SER A 168 -10.89 -1.03 -28.68
N PRO A 169 -11.35 -1.65 -29.78
CA PRO A 169 -12.73 -1.55 -30.24
C PRO A 169 -13.79 -1.98 -29.21
N ARG A 170 -13.36 -2.58 -28.07
CA ARG A 170 -14.18 -2.94 -26.90
C ARG A 170 -14.01 -1.99 -25.69
N SER A 171 -13.48 -0.78 -25.89
CA SER A 171 -13.31 0.18 -24.80
C SER A 171 -14.65 0.44 -24.07
N PRO A 172 -14.68 0.51 -22.74
CA PRO A 172 -15.92 0.74 -21.99
C PRO A 172 -16.55 2.08 -22.36
N THR A 173 -17.88 2.18 -22.32
CA THR A 173 -18.56 3.47 -22.49
C THR A 173 -18.26 4.38 -21.28
N PRO A 174 -18.31 5.72 -21.43
CA PRO A 174 -18.11 6.63 -20.30
C PRO A 174 -19.02 6.34 -19.10
N CYS A 175 -20.28 5.99 -19.36
CA CYS A 175 -21.23 5.58 -18.32
C CYS A 175 -20.74 4.33 -17.56
N ARG A 176 -20.17 3.35 -18.26
CA ARG A 176 -19.63 2.13 -17.62
C ARG A 176 -18.36 2.41 -16.81
N LEU A 177 -17.51 3.33 -17.28
CA LEU A 177 -16.34 3.76 -16.52
C LEU A 177 -16.75 4.46 -15.22
N ARG A 178 -17.73 5.37 -15.31
CA ARG A 178 -18.29 6.05 -14.14
C ARG A 178 -18.90 5.05 -13.16
N GLN A 179 -19.72 4.12 -13.65
CA GLN A 179 -20.29 3.05 -12.83
C GLN A 179 -19.21 2.20 -12.13
N GLN A 180 -18.14 1.84 -12.86
CA GLN A 180 -17.03 1.09 -12.28
C GLN A 180 -16.31 1.88 -11.17
N ARG A 181 -16.13 3.19 -11.33
CA ARG A 181 -15.54 4.09 -10.32
C ARG A 181 -16.46 4.22 -9.10
N GLU A 182 -17.76 4.40 -9.30
CA GLU A 182 -18.76 4.42 -8.22
C GLU A 182 -18.69 3.11 -7.40
N THR A 183 -18.69 1.94 -8.06
CA THR A 183 -18.57 0.64 -7.37
C THR A 183 -17.26 0.48 -6.58
N ILE A 184 -16.13 0.95 -7.14
CA ILE A 184 -14.83 0.93 -6.45
C ILE A 184 -14.90 1.75 -5.16
N VAL A 185 -15.46 2.95 -5.25
CA VAL A 185 -15.58 3.88 -4.13
C VAL A 185 -16.57 3.38 -3.07
N GLU A 186 -17.69 2.80 -3.47
CA GLU A 186 -18.64 2.15 -2.57
C GLU A 186 -18.01 0.97 -1.82
N ASN A 187 -17.29 0.09 -2.54
CA ASN A 187 -16.60 -1.03 -1.90
C ASN A 187 -15.46 -0.58 -0.99
N PHE A 188 -14.80 0.54 -1.30
CA PHE A 188 -13.81 1.14 -0.40
C PHE A 188 -14.48 1.73 0.85
N ALA A 189 -15.65 2.36 0.73
CA ALA A 189 -16.43 2.81 1.88
C ALA A 189 -16.85 1.62 2.77
N ASP A 190 -17.28 0.51 2.18
CA ASP A 190 -17.59 -0.73 2.91
C ASP A 190 -16.36 -1.25 3.67
N PHE A 191 -15.20 -1.28 3.01
CA PHE A 191 -13.93 -1.66 3.61
C PHE A 191 -13.57 -0.78 4.82
N ILE A 192 -13.65 0.55 4.68
CA ILE A 192 -13.41 1.49 5.77
C ILE A 192 -14.41 1.27 6.91
N ALA A 193 -15.68 1.04 6.59
CA ALA A 193 -16.71 0.78 7.59
C ALA A 193 -16.42 -0.48 8.42
N VAL A 194 -15.89 -1.55 7.83
CA VAL A 194 -15.48 -2.76 8.57
C VAL A 194 -14.42 -2.41 9.62
N GLY A 195 -13.37 -1.68 9.23
CA GLY A 195 -12.34 -1.22 10.16
C GLY A 195 -12.91 -0.37 11.29
N TRP A 196 -13.77 0.59 10.95
CA TRP A 196 -14.37 1.52 11.93
C TRP A 196 -15.32 0.83 12.91
N LYS A 197 -16.08 -0.19 12.46
CA LYS A 197 -16.92 -1.04 13.33
C LYS A 197 -16.09 -1.82 14.36
N SER A 198 -14.82 -2.10 14.06
CA SER A 198 -13.87 -2.77 14.96
C SER A 198 -13.00 -1.82 15.79
N ALA A 199 -13.20 -0.51 15.65
CA ALA A 199 -12.35 0.49 16.27
C ALA A 199 -12.40 0.47 17.80
N ARG A 200 -11.26 0.76 18.42
CA ARG A 200 -11.09 0.83 19.87
C ARG A 200 -11.08 2.30 20.33
N PRO A 201 -11.68 2.64 21.47
CA PRO A 201 -11.54 3.99 22.03
C PRO A 201 -10.07 4.35 22.24
N ALA A 202 -9.68 5.61 22.01
CA ALA A 202 -8.32 6.08 22.25
C ALA A 202 -7.82 5.85 23.69
N SER A 203 -8.76 5.79 24.65
CA SER A 203 -8.47 5.52 26.06
C SER A 203 -8.20 4.04 26.38
N ASP A 204 -8.41 3.12 25.43
CA ASP A 204 -8.12 1.69 25.62
C ASP A 204 -6.59 1.50 25.74
N PRO A 205 -6.06 1.00 26.88
CA PRO A 205 -4.62 0.86 27.09
C PRO A 205 -3.91 0.05 26.01
N ILE A 206 -4.61 -0.91 25.39
CA ILE A 206 -4.03 -1.76 24.34
C ILE A 206 -3.69 -0.98 23.07
N VAL A 207 -4.37 0.15 22.79
CA VAL A 207 -4.13 0.95 21.58
C VAL A 207 -2.69 1.42 21.49
N SER A 208 -2.10 1.82 22.63
CA SER A 208 -0.68 2.24 22.69
C SER A 208 0.30 1.12 22.32
N SER A 209 -0.08 -0.14 22.53
CA SER A 209 0.73 -1.32 22.13
C SER A 209 0.46 -1.79 20.71
N LEU A 210 -0.63 -1.31 20.11
CA LEU A 210 -1.07 -1.64 18.76
C LEU A 210 -0.72 -0.55 17.74
N CYS A 211 -0.34 0.65 18.19
CA CYS A 211 0.22 1.67 17.30
C CYS A 211 1.52 1.14 16.71
N GLY A 212 1.65 1.26 15.39
CA GLY A 212 2.85 0.88 14.67
C GLY A 212 3.84 2.03 14.63
N ARG A 213 4.72 1.99 13.63
CA ARG A 213 5.78 2.99 13.48
C ARG A 213 5.20 4.37 13.19
N VAL A 214 4.11 4.47 12.42
CA VAL A 214 3.49 5.75 12.09
C VAL A 214 2.70 6.26 13.29
N GLY A 215 1.83 5.43 13.87
CA GLY A 215 0.92 5.78 14.95
C GLY A 215 1.63 6.29 16.19
N CYS A 216 2.73 5.65 16.61
CA CYS A 216 3.47 6.09 17.79
C CYS A 216 4.40 7.29 17.52
N SER A 217 4.47 7.81 16.29
CA SER A 217 5.37 8.92 15.91
C SER A 217 4.69 10.06 15.14
N ILE A 218 3.35 10.12 15.12
CA ILE A 218 2.57 11.11 14.36
C ILE A 218 3.06 12.55 14.62
N ARG A 219 3.14 12.97 15.89
CA ARG A 219 3.60 14.32 16.27
C ARG A 219 4.98 14.63 15.72
N TRP A 220 5.94 13.74 15.94
CA TRP A 220 7.30 13.91 15.48
C TRP A 220 7.36 14.04 13.95
N ARG A 221 6.59 13.23 13.21
CA ARG A 221 6.52 13.30 11.74
C ARG A 221 6.00 14.66 11.27
N LEU A 222 4.94 15.16 11.90
CA LEU A 222 4.40 16.49 11.60
C LEU A 222 5.40 17.61 11.91
N GLU A 223 6.16 17.51 13.00
CA GLU A 223 7.20 18.48 13.34
C GLU A 223 8.34 18.49 12.31
N VAL A 224 8.79 17.30 11.88
CA VAL A 224 9.80 17.18 10.81
C VAL A 224 9.25 17.71 9.48
N MET A 225 8.00 17.42 9.13
CA MET A 225 7.32 17.97 7.95
C MET A 225 7.22 19.51 8.02
N SER A 226 6.88 20.06 9.17
CA SER A 226 6.78 21.53 9.37
C SER A 226 8.12 22.23 9.10
N ALA A 227 9.23 21.58 9.47
CA ALA A 227 10.57 22.08 9.24
C ALA A 227 11.02 21.96 7.77
N HIS A 228 10.75 20.82 7.12
CA HIS A 228 11.41 20.45 5.86
C HIS A 228 10.52 20.48 4.62
N LEU A 229 9.18 20.39 4.74
CA LEU A 229 8.31 20.50 3.56
C LEU A 229 8.36 21.91 2.95
N PRO A 230 8.17 22.02 1.62
CA PRO A 230 7.97 23.29 0.94
C PRO A 230 6.92 24.17 1.64
N ARG A 231 7.15 25.49 1.63
CA ARG A 231 6.34 26.46 2.38
C ARG A 231 4.83 26.37 2.09
N ARG A 232 4.46 25.95 0.89
CA ARG A 232 3.06 25.81 0.45
C ARG A 232 2.26 24.74 1.21
N PHE A 233 2.92 23.73 1.80
CA PHE A 233 2.25 22.68 2.59
C PHE A 233 2.20 22.97 4.09
N ARG A 234 2.87 24.04 4.56
CA ARG A 234 3.02 24.31 6.00
C ARG A 234 1.71 24.70 6.69
N SER A 235 0.72 25.23 5.96
CA SER A 235 -0.61 25.51 6.50
C SER A 235 -1.30 24.20 6.90
N ALA A 236 -1.35 23.22 5.99
CA ALA A 236 -1.93 21.91 6.25
C ALA A 236 -1.22 21.17 7.41
N VAL A 237 0.12 21.21 7.45
CA VAL A 237 0.88 20.61 8.57
C VAL A 237 0.55 21.29 9.90
N ARG A 238 0.43 22.62 9.92
CA ARG A 238 0.08 23.36 11.13
C ARG A 238 -1.33 23.02 11.60
N GLU A 239 -2.29 22.98 10.68
CA GLU A 239 -3.66 22.59 11.00
C GLU A 239 -3.71 21.18 11.62
N ALA A 240 -3.01 20.21 11.02
CA ALA A 240 -2.92 18.86 11.57
C ALA A 240 -2.26 18.83 12.96
N LEU A 241 -1.23 19.65 13.22
CA LEU A 241 -0.61 19.79 14.54
C LEU A 241 -1.54 20.42 15.58
N ASP A 242 -2.25 21.49 15.20
CA ASP A 242 -3.16 22.23 16.07
C ASP A 242 -4.35 21.35 16.49
N ARG A 243 -4.83 20.51 15.57
CA ARG A 243 -5.94 19.56 15.81
C ARG A 243 -5.50 18.18 16.27
N LEU A 244 -4.20 17.95 16.45
CA LEU A 244 -3.66 16.60 16.72
C LEU A 244 -4.27 15.95 17.96
N GLY A 245 -4.50 16.72 19.02
CA GLY A 245 -5.13 16.19 20.25
C GLY A 245 -6.55 15.69 20.03
N GLU A 246 -7.33 16.34 19.16
CA GLU A 246 -8.67 15.90 18.78
C GLU A 246 -8.62 14.66 17.89
N ILE A 247 -7.67 14.62 16.95
CA ILE A 247 -7.46 13.48 16.05
C ILE A 247 -7.07 12.24 16.88
N GLU A 248 -6.08 12.35 17.77
CA GLU A 248 -5.64 11.24 18.62
C GLU A 248 -6.72 10.75 19.60
N SER A 249 -7.72 11.60 19.89
CA SER A 249 -8.89 11.26 20.70
C SER A 249 -9.98 10.50 19.94
N LEU A 250 -9.92 10.44 18.60
CA LEU A 250 -10.80 9.57 17.82
C LEU A 250 -10.54 8.10 18.16
N PRO A 251 -11.52 7.20 17.93
CA PRO A 251 -11.26 5.77 18.00
C PRO A 251 -10.13 5.35 17.04
N TRP A 252 -9.40 4.30 17.40
CA TRP A 252 -8.30 3.76 16.61
C TRP A 252 -8.73 2.45 15.97
N ALA A 253 -8.57 2.35 14.65
CA ALA A 253 -8.90 1.16 13.87
C ALA A 253 -7.64 0.60 13.21
N LEU A 254 -7.59 -0.72 13.01
CA LEU A 254 -6.54 -1.34 12.20
C LEU A 254 -6.69 -0.85 10.76
N THR A 255 -5.72 -0.09 10.27
CA THR A 255 -5.70 0.42 8.89
C THR A 255 -4.84 -0.47 8.00
N HIS A 256 -5.06 -0.43 6.68
CA HIS A 256 -4.34 -1.28 5.72
C HIS A 256 -2.84 -0.97 5.62
N GLY A 257 -2.46 0.32 5.63
CA GLY A 257 -1.07 0.75 5.55
C GLY A 257 -0.54 1.11 4.15
N ASP A 258 -1.05 0.48 3.08
CA ASP A 258 -0.64 0.80 1.69
C ASP A 258 -1.81 0.67 0.69
N VAL A 259 -2.85 1.51 0.84
CA VAL A 259 -4.02 1.48 -0.06
C VAL A 259 -3.65 2.15 -1.38
N ARG A 260 -3.40 1.35 -2.41
CA ARG A 260 -3.14 1.81 -3.77
C ARG A 260 -3.75 0.85 -4.80
N PRO A 261 -3.96 1.26 -6.07
CA PRO A 261 -4.55 0.41 -7.10
C PRO A 261 -3.84 -0.95 -7.31
N ALA A 262 -2.54 -1.03 -7.06
CA ALA A 262 -1.78 -2.28 -7.18
C ALA A 262 -2.13 -3.31 -6.08
N ASN A 263 -2.56 -2.84 -4.90
CA ASN A 263 -2.87 -3.67 -3.74
C ASN A 263 -4.37 -3.96 -3.60
N MET A 264 -5.21 -3.44 -4.48
CA MET A 264 -6.66 -3.64 -4.47
C MET A 264 -7.04 -4.66 -5.52
N MET A 265 -7.60 -5.80 -5.10
CA MET A 265 -7.97 -6.89 -6.00
C MET A 265 -9.42 -6.75 -6.45
N MET A 266 -9.64 -6.97 -7.74
CA MET A 266 -10.90 -6.81 -8.44
C MET A 266 -11.34 -8.14 -9.06
N MET A 267 -12.59 -8.51 -8.85
CA MET A 267 -13.17 -9.74 -9.38
C MET A 267 -14.59 -9.49 -9.90
N SER A 268 -14.96 -10.18 -10.98
CA SER A 268 -16.34 -10.20 -11.44
C SER A 268 -17.19 -10.98 -10.44
N PRO A 269 -18.29 -10.39 -9.91
CA PRO A 269 -19.21 -11.12 -9.07
C PRO A 269 -19.77 -12.35 -9.82
N PRO A 270 -19.98 -13.51 -9.15
CA PRO A 270 -20.42 -14.73 -9.82
C PRO A 270 -21.76 -14.61 -10.58
N GLN A 271 -22.59 -13.65 -10.18
CA GLN A 271 -23.94 -13.44 -10.71
C GLN A 271 -24.05 -12.17 -11.57
N ASP A 272 -22.98 -11.39 -11.73
CA ASP A 272 -23.04 -10.15 -12.50
C ASP A 272 -22.71 -10.39 -13.97
N SER A 273 -23.69 -10.07 -14.83
CA SER A 273 -23.55 -10.08 -16.29
C SER A 273 -23.16 -8.70 -16.85
N ALA A 274 -23.20 -7.65 -16.01
CA ALA A 274 -22.88 -6.28 -16.40
C ALA A 274 -21.37 -6.06 -16.56
N GLY A 275 -20.55 -7.00 -16.09
CA GLY A 275 -19.09 -6.95 -16.24
C GLY A 275 -18.43 -5.86 -15.40
N VAL A 276 -19.11 -5.38 -14.34
CA VAL A 276 -18.54 -4.47 -13.36
C VAL A 276 -17.79 -5.31 -12.33
N LEU A 277 -16.55 -4.95 -12.06
CA LEU A 277 -15.73 -5.64 -11.07
C LEU A 277 -15.98 -5.07 -9.68
N SER A 278 -16.00 -5.94 -8.68
CA SER A 278 -16.07 -5.58 -7.27
C SER A 278 -14.75 -5.92 -6.58
N VAL A 279 -14.52 -5.25 -5.45
CA VAL A 279 -13.34 -5.50 -4.62
C VAL A 279 -13.45 -6.89 -4.00
N SER A 280 -12.47 -7.75 -4.28
CA SER A 280 -12.38 -9.08 -3.67
C SER A 280 -11.49 -9.11 -2.44
N GLY A 281 -10.60 -8.12 -2.28
CA GLY A 281 -9.75 -7.96 -1.11
C GLY A 281 -8.53 -7.07 -1.37
N PHE A 282 -7.69 -6.96 -0.36
CA PHE A 282 -6.48 -6.14 -0.34
C PHE A 282 -5.25 -7.01 -0.10
N LEU A 283 -4.17 -6.69 -0.83
CA LEU A 283 -2.86 -7.30 -0.71
C LEU A 283 -1.93 -6.41 0.12
N ASP A 284 -0.86 -7.01 0.64
CA ASP A 284 0.25 -6.30 1.30
C ASP A 284 -0.13 -5.54 2.58
N TRP A 285 -0.63 -6.29 3.56
CA TRP A 285 -0.89 -5.83 4.93
C TRP A 285 0.39 -5.65 5.77
N ALA A 286 1.56 -5.51 5.15
CA ALA A 286 2.84 -5.40 5.85
C ALA A 286 2.96 -4.09 6.64
N GLU A 287 2.36 -3.01 6.13
CA GLU A 287 2.33 -1.68 6.74
C GLU A 287 1.08 -1.46 7.60
N ALA A 288 0.30 -2.51 7.87
CA ALA A 288 -0.94 -2.40 8.62
C ALA A 288 -0.67 -2.02 10.07
N GLU A 289 -1.36 -1.01 10.57
CA GLU A 289 -1.24 -0.58 11.96
C GLU A 289 -2.51 0.12 12.44
N TYR A 290 -2.67 0.20 13.76
CA TYR A 290 -3.79 0.95 14.34
C TYR A 290 -3.52 2.45 14.25
N LEU A 291 -4.48 3.19 13.70
CA LEU A 291 -4.44 4.65 13.56
C LEU A 291 -5.81 5.26 13.88
N PRO A 292 -5.86 6.56 14.22
CA PRO A 292 -7.12 7.27 14.42
C PRO A 292 -8.04 7.17 13.21
N LEU A 293 -9.35 7.09 13.45
CA LEU A 293 -10.35 7.12 12.37
C LEU A 293 -10.11 8.32 11.45
N GLY A 294 -10.31 8.12 10.15
CA GLY A 294 -10.04 9.13 9.13
C GLY A 294 -8.61 9.10 8.58
N THR A 295 -7.62 8.62 9.34
CA THR A 295 -6.21 8.60 8.86
C THR A 295 -6.04 7.74 7.61
N GLY A 296 -6.70 6.57 7.54
CA GLY A 296 -6.66 5.69 6.36
C GLY A 296 -7.42 6.20 5.14
N LEU A 297 -8.07 7.37 5.21
CA LEU A 297 -8.83 7.92 4.09
C LEU A 297 -7.96 8.51 2.99
N TYR A 298 -6.64 8.66 3.18
CA TYR A 298 -5.73 9.03 2.08
C TYR A 298 -5.90 8.12 0.85
N GLY A 299 -6.25 6.84 1.07
CA GLY A 299 -6.50 5.88 0.01
C GLY A 299 -7.70 6.26 -0.87
N LEU A 300 -8.67 7.04 -0.36
CA LEU A 300 -9.76 7.57 -1.17
C LEU A 300 -9.21 8.49 -2.27
N GLU A 301 -8.25 9.36 -1.93
CA GLU A 301 -7.67 10.31 -2.89
C GLU A 301 -6.95 9.59 -4.04
N GLU A 302 -6.29 8.46 -3.77
CA GLU A 302 -5.71 7.59 -4.79
C GLU A 302 -6.76 6.93 -5.71
N LEU A 303 -8.00 6.73 -5.24
CA LEU A 303 -9.08 6.11 -6.01
C LEU A 303 -9.91 7.12 -6.82
N LEU A 304 -9.79 8.41 -6.53
CA LEU A 304 -10.51 9.49 -7.20
C LEU A 304 -9.82 10.01 -8.46
N GLY A 305 -8.70 9.41 -8.85
CA GLY A 305 -7.96 9.79 -10.04
C GLY A 305 -7.10 8.67 -10.60
N GLU A 306 -6.25 9.04 -11.54
CA GLU A 306 -5.30 8.13 -12.17
C GLU A 306 -4.00 8.86 -12.51
N ASN A 307 -2.92 8.09 -12.67
CA ASN A 307 -1.67 8.61 -13.21
C ASN A 307 -1.77 8.68 -14.74
N GLY A 308 -1.50 9.85 -15.31
CA GLY A 308 -1.36 10.07 -16.74
C GLY A 308 -0.16 9.31 -17.31
N VAL A 309 -0.03 9.33 -18.64
CA VAL A 309 1.10 8.70 -19.36
C VAL A 309 2.44 9.32 -18.97
N ASP A 310 2.43 10.56 -18.51
CA ASP A 310 3.59 11.30 -17.99
C ASP A 310 3.92 10.95 -16.52
N GLY A 311 3.17 10.02 -15.92
CA GLY A 311 3.31 9.61 -14.53
C GLY A 311 2.68 10.56 -13.52
N ARG A 312 2.04 11.65 -13.96
CA ARG A 312 1.42 12.64 -13.07
C ARG A 312 0.01 12.25 -12.70
N PHE A 313 -0.31 12.34 -11.41
CA PHE A 313 -1.66 12.08 -10.93
C PHE A 313 -2.62 13.22 -11.31
N SER A 314 -3.83 12.87 -11.72
CA SER A 314 -4.94 13.82 -11.89
C SER A 314 -6.25 13.19 -11.46
N TYR A 315 -7.10 13.98 -10.79
CA TYR A 315 -8.46 13.58 -10.46
C TYR A 315 -9.33 13.35 -11.70
N TYR A 316 -10.30 12.45 -11.57
CA TYR A 316 -11.38 12.33 -12.53
C TYR A 316 -12.27 13.57 -12.51
N MET A 317 -12.96 13.84 -13.62
CA MET A 317 -13.92 14.95 -13.69
C MET A 317 -15.05 14.81 -12.66
N GLU A 318 -15.42 13.59 -12.32
CA GLU A 318 -16.47 13.24 -11.37
C GLU A 318 -15.95 13.02 -9.93
N ALA A 319 -14.73 13.45 -9.59
CA ALA A 319 -14.14 13.17 -8.27
C ALA A 319 -15.01 13.65 -7.09
N ASP A 320 -15.63 14.83 -7.20
CA ASP A 320 -16.50 15.35 -6.13
C ASP A 320 -17.80 14.53 -5.99
N ASP A 321 -18.41 14.13 -7.10
CA ASP A 321 -19.56 13.21 -7.08
C ASP A 321 -19.18 11.88 -6.40
N LEU A 322 -17.99 11.36 -6.70
CA LEU A 322 -17.49 10.12 -6.11
C LEU A 322 -17.23 10.27 -4.61
N ARG A 323 -16.75 11.43 -4.13
CA ARG A 323 -16.64 11.70 -2.69
C ARG A 323 -18.01 11.67 -2.01
N GLU A 324 -19.02 12.26 -2.62
CA GLU A 324 -20.38 12.21 -2.07
C GLU A 324 -20.93 10.79 -2.03
N VAL A 325 -20.64 9.96 -3.05
CA VAL A 325 -20.95 8.52 -3.04
C VAL A 325 -20.24 7.82 -1.89
N PHE A 326 -18.95 8.07 -1.69
CA PHE A 326 -18.17 7.51 -0.58
C PHE A 326 -18.80 7.83 0.78
N TRP A 327 -19.05 9.12 1.06
CA TRP A 327 -19.57 9.55 2.35
C TRP A 327 -21.00 9.06 2.59
N SER A 328 -21.83 9.07 1.55
CA SER A 328 -23.19 8.53 1.63
C SER A 328 -23.18 7.03 1.95
N ARG A 329 -22.31 6.26 1.29
CA ARG A 329 -22.16 4.82 1.53
C ARG A 329 -21.62 4.54 2.93
N LEU A 330 -20.57 5.25 3.35
CA LEU A 330 -19.98 5.09 4.68
C LEU A 330 -20.97 5.42 5.80
N ALA A 331 -21.78 6.47 5.64
CA ALA A 331 -22.80 6.85 6.61
C ALA A 331 -23.91 5.80 6.71
N ALA A 332 -24.32 5.21 5.58
CA ALA A 332 -25.30 4.12 5.55
C ALA A 332 -24.80 2.87 6.29
N GLU A 333 -23.50 2.58 6.21
CA GLU A 333 -22.86 1.45 6.92
C GLU A 333 -22.65 1.71 8.41
N LEU A 334 -22.69 2.96 8.86
CA LEU A 334 -22.38 3.39 10.23
C LEU A 334 -23.53 4.21 10.86
N PRO A 335 -24.77 3.67 10.97
CA PRO A 335 -25.93 4.43 11.43
C PRO A 335 -25.83 4.97 12.87
N GLY A 336 -24.89 4.46 13.68
CA GLY A 336 -24.63 4.91 15.04
C GLY A 336 -23.60 6.03 15.17
N ILE A 337 -22.94 6.44 14.08
CA ILE A 337 -21.90 7.46 14.08
C ILE A 337 -22.36 8.60 13.19
N ASN A 338 -22.55 9.79 13.77
CA ASN A 338 -22.94 10.95 13.00
C ASN A 338 -21.74 11.53 12.25
N ILE A 339 -21.60 11.13 10.99
CA ILE A 339 -20.58 11.63 10.06
C ILE A 339 -21.17 12.57 8.99
N GLN A 340 -22.30 13.20 9.28
CA GLN A 340 -22.90 14.18 8.36
C GLN A 340 -22.02 15.44 8.26
N ASN A 341 -21.99 16.05 7.08
CA ASN A 341 -21.27 17.29 6.82
C ASN A 341 -21.74 18.42 7.76
N GLY A 342 -20.79 19.22 8.26
CA GLY A 342 -21.03 20.31 9.20
C GLY A 342 -21.12 19.90 10.68
N THR A 343 -20.88 18.62 11.01
CA THR A 343 -20.77 18.17 12.39
C THR A 343 -19.32 18.22 12.86
N HIS A 344 -19.08 18.61 14.12
CA HIS A 344 -17.73 18.63 14.71
C HIS A 344 -17.00 17.28 14.54
N TYR A 345 -17.71 16.17 14.72
CA TYR A 345 -17.12 14.84 14.57
C TYR A 345 -16.64 14.58 13.13
N ARG A 346 -17.45 14.95 12.13
CA ARG A 346 -17.08 14.89 10.71
C ARG A 346 -15.89 15.82 10.40
N ASP A 347 -15.83 16.99 11.03
CA ASP A 347 -14.74 17.95 10.86
C ASP A 347 -13.41 17.40 11.42
N VAL A 348 -13.43 16.69 12.56
CA VAL A 348 -12.23 16.05 13.13
C VAL A 348 -11.78 14.88 12.24
N ILE A 349 -12.71 14.08 11.72
CA ILE A 349 -12.40 13.06 10.70
C ILE A 349 -11.77 13.70 9.46
N GLY A 350 -12.23 14.88 9.03
CA GLY A 350 -11.64 15.65 7.95
C GLY A 350 -10.18 16.01 8.21
N ALA A 351 -9.87 16.50 9.41
CA ALA A 351 -8.48 16.77 9.79
C ALA A 351 -7.62 15.50 9.90
N ALA A 352 -8.19 14.39 10.36
CA ALA A 352 -7.52 13.10 10.36
C ALA A 352 -7.25 12.60 8.92
N HIS A 353 -8.13 12.89 7.97
CA HIS A 353 -7.91 12.61 6.56
C HIS A 353 -6.73 13.42 5.99
N ILE A 354 -6.69 14.73 6.26
CA ILE A 354 -5.55 15.61 5.93
C ILE A 354 -4.25 15.05 6.53
N LEU A 355 -4.29 14.63 7.80
CA LEU A 355 -3.17 13.97 8.45
C LEU A 355 -2.72 12.71 7.70
N GLY A 356 -3.66 11.86 7.28
CA GLY A 356 -3.38 10.69 6.44
C GLY A 356 -2.62 11.06 5.17
N VAL A 357 -3.10 12.05 4.42
CA VAL A 357 -2.41 12.53 3.21
C VAL A 357 -0.98 13.00 3.51
N LEU A 358 -0.78 13.76 4.59
CA LEU A 358 0.55 14.21 5.01
C LEU A 358 1.47 13.03 5.37
N LEU A 359 0.97 12.03 6.10
CA LEU A 359 1.79 10.92 6.55
C LEU A 359 2.25 10.02 5.38
N TRP A 360 1.40 9.81 4.38
CA TRP A 360 1.70 8.92 3.25
C TRP A 360 2.43 9.59 2.09
N HIS A 361 2.18 10.87 1.83
CA HIS A 361 2.81 11.59 0.72
C HIS A 361 3.85 12.62 1.17
N GLY A 362 3.86 12.98 2.46
CA GLY A 362 4.83 13.92 3.04
C GLY A 362 6.10 13.26 3.59
N ILE A 363 6.08 11.94 3.81
CA ILE A 363 7.22 11.17 4.30
C ILE A 363 7.74 10.29 3.17
N ALA A 364 9.05 10.29 2.95
CA ALA A 364 9.63 9.44 1.93
C ALA A 364 9.81 8.00 2.43
N PHE A 365 9.47 7.04 1.57
CA PHE A 365 9.72 5.62 1.80
C PHE A 365 11.05 5.20 1.15
N ASP A 366 12.11 5.11 1.94
CA ASP A 366 13.42 4.65 1.47
C ASP A 366 13.66 3.22 1.96
N ASN A 367 13.16 2.22 1.22
CA ASN A 367 13.33 0.79 1.57
C ASN A 367 12.81 0.44 2.98
N GLY A 368 11.64 0.97 3.36
CA GLY A 368 11.07 0.77 4.70
C GLY A 368 11.57 1.75 5.75
N ARG A 369 12.51 2.64 5.40
CA ARG A 369 12.91 3.76 6.25
C ARG A 369 11.94 4.92 6.05
N LEU A 370 11.32 5.34 7.14
CA LEU A 370 10.37 6.44 7.20
C LEU A 370 10.95 7.60 8.02
N ASN A 371 12.20 7.97 7.76
CA ASN A 371 12.98 8.88 8.61
C ASN A 371 13.28 10.25 7.97
N ARG A 372 12.77 10.51 6.76
CA ARG A 372 12.90 11.81 6.09
C ARG A 372 11.59 12.23 5.42
N VAL A 373 11.52 13.51 5.12
CA VAL A 373 10.42 14.14 4.37
C VAL A 373 10.73 14.06 2.87
N VAL A 374 9.69 14.12 2.03
CA VAL A 374 9.83 14.18 0.57
C VAL A 374 10.50 15.48 0.13
N GLU A 375 11.36 15.40 -0.89
CA GLU A 375 12.20 16.51 -1.37
C GLU A 375 11.95 16.82 -2.85
N GLU A 376 11.84 18.10 -3.19
CA GLU A 376 11.76 18.55 -4.59
C GLU A 376 13.02 18.15 -5.36
N GLY A 377 12.85 17.62 -6.57
CA GLY A 377 13.90 17.08 -7.42
C GLY A 377 14.31 15.64 -7.10
N LYS A 378 13.79 15.05 -6.02
CA LYS A 378 14.03 13.64 -5.63
C LYS A 378 12.74 12.82 -5.60
N ASP A 379 11.70 13.36 -4.98
CA ASP A 379 10.42 12.68 -4.74
C ASP A 379 9.26 13.43 -5.44
N ASP A 380 9.51 13.93 -6.66
CA ASP A 380 8.60 14.82 -7.39
C ASP A 380 7.18 14.24 -7.60
N SER A 381 7.05 12.91 -7.67
CA SER A 381 5.74 12.25 -7.77
C SER A 381 4.89 12.42 -6.51
N GLU A 382 5.52 12.42 -5.34
CA GLU A 382 4.83 12.61 -4.05
C GLU A 382 4.55 14.09 -3.81
N ILE A 383 5.50 14.96 -4.15
CA ILE A 383 5.29 16.42 -4.12
C ILE A 383 4.11 16.82 -5.01
N TRP A 384 4.02 16.24 -6.22
CA TRP A 384 2.90 16.47 -7.13
C TRP A 384 1.56 16.02 -6.54
N ARG A 385 1.52 14.87 -5.85
CA ARG A 385 0.32 14.40 -5.16
C ARG A 385 -0.10 15.36 -4.06
N LEU A 386 0.83 15.80 -3.21
CA LEU A 386 0.56 16.80 -2.17
C LEU A 386 0.00 18.10 -2.78
N ASP A 387 0.55 18.56 -3.91
CA ASP A 387 0.06 19.74 -4.62
C ASP A 387 -1.39 19.55 -5.08
N ILE A 388 -1.72 18.43 -5.72
CA ILE A 388 -3.07 18.16 -6.22
C ILE A 388 -4.06 17.97 -5.07
N PHE A 389 -3.70 17.22 -4.03
CA PHE A 389 -4.58 16.90 -2.91
C PHE A 389 -4.85 18.15 -2.07
N PHE A 390 -3.83 18.97 -1.77
CA PHE A 390 -4.01 20.21 -0.99
C PHE A 390 -4.61 21.38 -1.74
N ASN A 391 -4.47 21.44 -3.08
CA ASN A 391 -5.11 22.50 -3.85
C ASN A 391 -6.65 22.37 -3.83
N GLN A 392 -7.20 21.16 -3.63
CA GLN A 392 -8.65 20.97 -3.52
C GLN A 392 -9.24 21.38 -2.17
N PHE A 393 -8.52 21.14 -1.06
CA PHE A 393 -8.98 21.55 0.28
C PHE A 393 -9.14 23.09 0.41
N HIS A 394 -8.39 23.88 -0.36
CA HIS A 394 -8.53 25.35 -0.37
C HIS A 394 -9.75 25.84 -1.18
N SER A 395 -10.28 25.02 -2.10
CA SER A 395 -11.47 25.34 -2.90
C SER A 395 -12.78 25.14 -2.14
N GLU A 396 -12.83 24.23 -1.16
CA GLU A 396 -14.03 24.01 -0.32
C GLU A 396 -14.27 25.16 0.66
N GLU A 397 -13.21 25.75 1.23
CA GLU A 397 -13.33 26.94 2.10
C GLU A 397 -13.81 28.19 1.35
N SER A 398 -13.59 28.25 0.02
CA SER A 398 -14.02 29.38 -0.82
C SER A 398 -15.51 29.37 -1.16
N GLN A 399 -16.25 28.29 -0.83
CA GLN A 399 -17.69 28.18 -1.09
C GLN A 399 -18.60 28.49 0.11
N VAL A 400 -18.04 28.82 1.28
CA VAL A 400 -18.82 29.15 2.49
C VAL A 400 -18.95 30.67 2.74
N GLN A 401 -18.48 31.51 1.81
CA GLN A 401 -18.75 32.95 1.84
C GLN A 401 -19.62 33.40 0.67
N PHE A 402 -20.93 33.20 0.78
CA PHE A 402 -21.93 34.12 0.20
C PHE A 402 -23.23 34.13 1.02
#